data_AF-A0AB37RHG0-F1
#
_entry.id   AF-A0AB37RHG0-F1
#
_cell.length_a   1.000
_cell.length_b   1.000
_cell.length_c   1.000
_cell.angle_alpha   90.00
_cell.angle_beta   90.00
_cell.angle_gamma   90.00
#
_symmetry.space_group_name_H-M   'P 1'
#
loop_
_entity.id
_entity.type
_entity.pdbx_description
1 polymer ?
#
loop_
_entity_poly.entity_id
_entity_poly.type
_entity_poly.pdbx_seq_one_letter_code
_entity_poly.pdbx_strand_id
1 'polypeptide(L)'
;MMPTINSVKTTVNGVTKIVKPFNNEVSGEQFDPLVLKTLTAFEKPAILENNLDDLRTGSLTPAIADPVGQAVTITNRNITALNRTVSVEWLTPQNVLSHHVLVYFHGGAFYGGVPGNNTVLLKMVAAQSHCEVLNVDYSLAPEAPAPAGILDGLAVFQYLEQRDAETMITVAGDSAGANVIMAATNLNQQLGSNRINQQLLLYPVTAPNADHAGPLWDLAAFPIIDSQRTILANYHDLFRQLDSIMTAYYVPDNFDSHSPLISPLRQDNFTLTPPTTIMVGEFDPFRPQAWAYAQRLAAADTATTFIQYQGLNHAFAPLVDQYWQSCDVADVMAKALV
;
A
#
# COMPACT_ATOMS: atom_id res chain seq x y z
N MET A 1 11.94 23.25 11.76
CA MET A 1 12.22 21.94 12.37
C MET A 1 10.91 21.38 12.86
N MET A 2 10.53 20.18 12.42
CA MET A 2 9.34 19.52 12.96
C MET A 2 9.57 19.14 14.43
N PRO A 3 8.57 19.29 15.31
CA PRO A 3 8.65 18.75 16.66
C PRO A 3 8.86 17.23 16.64
N THR A 4 9.70 16.71 17.54
CA THR A 4 9.82 15.26 17.72
C THR A 4 8.49 14.68 18.20
N ILE A 5 7.98 13.66 17.51
CA ILE A 5 6.74 12.98 17.86
C ILE A 5 7.00 11.83 18.83
N ASN A 6 6.28 11.82 19.95
CA ASN A 6 6.39 10.77 20.96
C ASN A 6 5.55 9.54 20.57
N SER A 7 6.11 8.65 19.76
CA SER A 7 5.43 7.40 19.37
C SER A 7 5.30 6.42 20.55
N VAL A 8 4.20 5.67 20.58
CA VAL A 8 3.97 4.60 21.56
C VAL A 8 4.21 3.25 20.90
N LYS A 9 5.19 2.48 21.39
CA LYS A 9 5.49 1.13 20.92
C LYS A 9 4.97 0.09 21.93
N THR A 10 4.22 -0.89 21.45
CA THR A 10 3.67 -2.01 22.24
C THR A 10 3.78 -3.30 21.44
N THR A 11 3.58 -4.44 22.11
CA THR A 11 3.44 -5.74 21.45
C THR A 11 2.05 -6.29 21.74
N VAL A 12 1.31 -6.65 20.70
CA VAL A 12 -0.05 -7.21 20.79
C VAL A 12 -0.10 -8.47 19.94
N ASN A 13 -0.30 -9.63 20.58
CA ASN A 13 -0.37 -10.93 19.90
C ASN A 13 0.84 -11.19 18.96
N GLY A 14 2.04 -10.82 19.41
CA GLY A 14 3.28 -10.95 18.62
C GLY A 14 3.54 -9.82 17.62
N VAL A 15 2.54 -8.99 17.30
CA VAL A 15 2.72 -7.82 16.41
C VAL A 15 3.39 -6.68 17.17
N THR A 16 4.48 -6.13 16.62
CA THR A 16 5.06 -4.88 17.11
C THR A 16 4.21 -3.71 16.63
N LYS A 17 3.35 -3.16 17.49
CA LYS A 17 2.47 -2.04 17.17
C LYS A 17 3.13 -0.72 17.57
N ILE A 18 3.28 0.20 16.62
CA ILE A 18 3.82 1.55 16.81
C ILE A 18 2.71 2.55 16.48
N VAL A 19 2.25 3.31 17.46
CA VAL A 19 1.26 4.37 17.26
C VAL A 19 1.98 5.71 17.24
N LYS A 20 1.81 6.47 16.17
CA LYS A 20 2.42 7.79 15.97
C LYS A 20 1.31 8.85 16.01
N PRO A 21 1.19 9.63 17.11
CA PRO A 21 0.21 10.71 17.15
C PRO A 21 0.58 11.81 16.14
N PHE A 22 -0.40 12.52 15.58
CA PHE A 22 -0.10 13.57 14.59
C PHE A 22 0.59 14.80 15.20
N ASN A 23 0.45 15.01 16.51
CA ASN A 23 1.23 15.94 17.33
C ASN A 23 1.36 15.39 18.77
N ASN A 24 2.04 16.09 19.67
CA ASN A 24 2.21 15.62 21.06
C ASN A 24 1.06 15.98 22.01
N GLU A 25 0.04 16.72 21.55
CA GLU A 25 -1.08 17.17 22.37
C GLU A 25 -2.30 16.25 22.26
N VAL A 26 -2.44 15.56 21.13
CA VAL A 26 -3.58 14.70 20.80
C VAL A 26 -3.10 13.27 20.57
N SER A 27 -3.63 12.33 21.36
CA SER A 27 -3.27 10.91 21.24
C SER A 27 -4.06 10.13 20.18
N GLY A 28 -5.20 10.64 19.70
CA GLY A 28 -6.07 9.97 18.73
C GLY A 28 -7.49 10.55 18.69
N GLU A 29 -8.41 9.81 18.08
CA GLU A 29 -9.87 10.06 18.07
C GLU A 29 -10.30 11.39 17.42
N GLN A 30 -9.45 11.96 16.58
CA GLN A 30 -9.78 13.07 15.70
C GLN A 30 -8.81 13.12 14.52
N PHE A 31 -9.27 13.62 13.37
CA PHE A 31 -8.42 13.84 12.21
C PHE A 31 -7.29 14.82 12.52
N ASP A 32 -6.13 14.58 11.88
CA ASP A 32 -5.10 15.60 11.75
C ASP A 32 -5.74 16.83 11.07
N PRO A 33 -5.55 18.06 11.58
CA PRO A 33 -6.12 19.26 10.98
C PRO A 33 -5.79 19.46 9.49
N LEU A 34 -4.65 18.94 9.01
CA LEU A 34 -4.28 18.98 7.59
C LEU A 34 -5.16 18.03 6.76
N VAL A 35 -5.44 16.84 7.27
CA VAL A 35 -6.37 15.88 6.65
C VAL A 35 -7.79 16.42 6.68
N LEU A 36 -8.24 16.94 7.82
CA LEU A 36 -9.61 17.44 7.99
C LEU A 36 -9.96 18.53 6.96
N LYS A 37 -9.02 19.41 6.61
CA LYS A 37 -9.23 20.46 5.60
C LYS A 37 -9.60 19.90 4.23
N THR A 38 -9.07 18.74 3.85
CA THR A 38 -9.38 18.09 2.56
C THR A 38 -10.73 17.36 2.57
N LEU A 39 -11.29 17.10 3.76
CA LEU A 39 -12.51 16.34 3.95
C LEU A 39 -13.79 17.18 4.09
N THR A 40 -13.72 18.49 3.86
CA THR A 40 -14.88 19.40 4.00
C THR A 40 -16.09 18.95 3.15
N ALA A 41 -15.85 18.35 1.98
CA ALA A 41 -16.92 17.84 1.12
C ALA A 41 -17.75 16.71 1.77
N PHE A 42 -17.15 15.97 2.72
CA PHE A 42 -17.79 14.87 3.45
C PHE A 42 -18.67 15.33 4.63
N GLU A 43 -18.88 16.64 4.80
CA GLU A 43 -20.00 17.14 5.62
C GLU A 43 -21.36 16.65 5.09
N LYS A 44 -21.40 16.25 3.81
CA LYS A 44 -22.53 15.61 3.14
C LYS A 44 -22.12 14.24 2.58
N PRO A 45 -23.06 13.33 2.32
CA PRO A 45 -22.77 12.09 1.62
C PRO A 45 -22.09 12.35 0.28
N ALA A 46 -20.98 11.67 0.02
CA ALA A 46 -20.29 11.76 -1.26
C ALA A 46 -21.11 11.07 -2.36
N ILE A 47 -20.99 11.58 -3.58
CA ILE A 47 -21.57 10.96 -4.78
C ILE A 47 -20.41 10.37 -5.56
N LEU A 48 -20.40 9.05 -5.73
CA LEU A 48 -19.40 8.35 -6.53
C LEU A 48 -19.95 8.13 -7.94
N GLU A 49 -19.31 8.73 -8.94
CA GLU A 49 -19.65 8.49 -10.34
C GLU A 49 -19.16 7.10 -10.76
N ASN A 50 -20.08 6.15 -10.89
CA ASN A 50 -19.75 4.75 -11.19
C ASN A 50 -19.61 4.52 -12.70
N ASN A 51 -18.60 5.14 -13.29
CA ASN A 51 -18.14 4.86 -14.64
C ASN A 51 -16.61 4.86 -14.69
N LEU A 52 -16.04 4.05 -15.58
CA LEU A 52 -14.62 3.73 -15.54
C LEU A 52 -13.72 4.95 -15.80
N ASP A 53 -14.12 5.86 -16.69
CA ASP A 53 -13.31 7.03 -17.05
C ASP A 53 -13.21 8.03 -15.89
N ASP A 54 -14.32 8.31 -15.21
CA ASP A 54 -14.32 9.19 -14.04
C ASP A 54 -13.62 8.55 -12.84
N LEU A 55 -13.79 7.24 -12.64
CA LEU A 55 -13.07 6.49 -11.61
C LEU A 55 -11.55 6.49 -11.85
N ARG A 56 -11.10 6.32 -13.10
CA ARG A 56 -9.68 6.42 -13.46
C ARG A 56 -9.17 7.84 -13.28
N THR A 57 -9.92 8.84 -13.69
CA THR A 57 -9.56 10.25 -13.51
C THR A 57 -9.42 10.60 -12.02
N GLY A 58 -10.34 10.12 -11.18
CA GLY A 58 -10.29 10.28 -9.72
C GLY A 58 -9.15 9.52 -9.03
N SER A 59 -8.51 8.58 -9.72
CA SER A 59 -7.35 7.82 -9.21
C SER A 59 -6.00 8.48 -9.52
N LEU A 60 -5.97 9.55 -10.31
CA LEU A 60 -4.75 10.28 -10.65
C LEU A 60 -4.41 11.29 -9.56
N THR A 61 -3.16 11.25 -9.09
CA THR A 61 -2.66 12.21 -8.11
C THR A 61 -2.16 13.48 -8.83
N PRO A 62 -2.53 14.70 -8.39
CA PRO A 62 -1.93 15.92 -8.89
C PRO A 62 -0.40 15.95 -8.70
N ALA A 63 0.29 16.85 -9.38
CA ALA A 63 1.73 16.99 -9.24
C ALA A 63 2.14 17.27 -7.78
N ILE A 64 3.07 16.46 -7.27
CA ILE A 64 3.66 16.57 -5.92
C ILE A 64 5.03 17.27 -6.06
N ALA A 65 5.36 18.16 -5.13
CA ALA A 65 6.65 18.85 -5.13
C ALA A 65 7.83 17.87 -4.98
N ASP A 66 8.81 17.95 -5.89
CA ASP A 66 9.95 17.03 -5.96
C ASP A 66 11.26 17.69 -5.46
N PRO A 67 11.63 17.51 -4.19
CA PRO A 67 12.87 18.08 -3.65
C PRO A 67 14.12 17.30 -4.06
N VAL A 68 13.98 16.07 -4.59
CA VAL A 68 15.11 15.18 -4.92
C VAL A 68 15.68 15.54 -6.30
N GLY A 69 14.82 15.92 -7.25
CA GLY A 69 15.24 16.35 -8.59
C GLY A 69 16.12 15.29 -9.29
N GLN A 70 17.23 15.70 -9.90
CA GLN A 70 18.08 14.81 -10.70
C GLN A 70 19.04 13.92 -9.86
N ALA A 71 18.94 13.96 -8.53
CA ALA A 71 19.77 13.10 -7.66
C ALA A 71 19.38 11.61 -7.75
N VAL A 72 18.16 11.31 -8.22
CA VAL A 72 17.70 9.96 -8.56
C VAL A 72 17.28 9.98 -10.03
N THR A 73 17.90 9.13 -10.84
CA THR A 73 17.59 9.00 -12.26
C THR A 73 16.33 8.17 -12.44
N ILE A 74 15.43 8.60 -13.32
CA ILE A 74 14.22 7.86 -13.71
C ILE A 74 14.37 7.42 -15.17
N THR A 75 14.17 6.13 -15.44
CA THR A 75 14.13 5.60 -16.82
C THR A 75 12.95 4.67 -16.99
N ASN A 76 12.19 4.81 -18.08
CA ASN A 76 11.16 3.85 -18.43
C ASN A 76 11.81 2.67 -19.16
N ARG A 77 11.57 1.46 -18.67
CA ARG A 77 12.09 0.22 -19.27
C ARG A 77 10.98 -0.81 -19.38
N ASN A 78 11.08 -1.64 -20.40
CA ASN A 78 10.27 -2.84 -20.51
C ASN A 78 11.13 -4.02 -20.07
N ILE A 79 10.58 -4.84 -19.18
CA ILE A 79 11.16 -6.15 -18.85
C ILE A 79 10.27 -7.24 -19.44
N THR A 80 10.88 -8.35 -19.86
CA THR A 80 10.14 -9.48 -20.42
C THR A 80 10.55 -10.78 -19.74
N ALA A 81 9.57 -11.46 -19.14
CA ALA A 81 9.69 -12.80 -18.58
C ALA A 81 8.31 -13.47 -18.67
N LEU A 82 8.24 -14.81 -18.65
CA LEU A 82 6.97 -15.56 -18.74
C LEU A 82 6.09 -15.19 -19.95
N ASN A 83 6.68 -14.75 -21.07
CA ASN A 83 5.98 -14.17 -22.24
C ASN A 83 5.11 -12.93 -21.93
N ARG A 84 5.44 -12.21 -20.86
CA ARG A 84 4.79 -10.95 -20.48
C ARG A 84 5.81 -9.83 -20.58
N THR A 85 5.42 -8.73 -21.20
CA THR A 85 6.22 -7.51 -21.22
C THR A 85 5.58 -6.51 -20.27
N VAL A 86 6.31 -6.09 -19.25
CA VAL A 86 5.83 -5.19 -18.21
C VAL A 86 6.65 -3.91 -18.27
N SER A 87 5.97 -2.77 -18.34
CA SER A 87 6.58 -1.45 -18.29
C SER A 87 6.94 -1.10 -16.83
N VAL A 88 8.08 -0.48 -16.63
CA VAL A 88 8.59 -0.10 -15.31
C VAL A 88 9.18 1.29 -15.37
N GLU A 89 8.73 2.17 -14.48
CA GLU A 89 9.44 3.39 -14.12
C GLU A 89 10.57 3.02 -13.16
N TRP A 90 11.80 3.01 -13.66
CA TRP A 90 12.96 2.53 -12.93
C TRP A 90 13.74 3.68 -12.31
N LEU A 91 13.82 3.72 -10.98
CA LEU A 91 14.52 4.74 -10.21
C LEU A 91 15.89 4.23 -9.78
N THR A 92 16.93 4.99 -10.07
CA THR A 92 18.34 4.65 -9.78
C THR A 92 19.04 5.79 -9.04
N PRO A 93 19.43 5.63 -7.77
CA PRO A 93 20.25 6.63 -7.05
C PRO A 93 21.71 6.63 -7.54
N GLN A 94 22.47 7.69 -7.26
CA GLN A 94 23.84 7.88 -7.77
C GLN A 94 24.87 6.82 -7.28
N ASN A 95 24.63 6.20 -6.11
CA ASN A 95 25.45 5.12 -5.57
C ASN A 95 24.52 4.00 -5.14
N VAL A 96 24.37 2.95 -5.96
CA VAL A 96 23.43 1.85 -5.70
C VAL A 96 24.08 0.81 -4.81
N LEU A 97 23.42 0.41 -3.72
CA LEU A 97 23.81 -0.75 -2.91
C LEU A 97 23.66 -2.03 -3.73
N SER A 98 24.63 -2.94 -3.62
CA SER A 98 24.52 -4.20 -4.34
C SER A 98 23.41 -5.10 -3.79
N HIS A 99 22.82 -5.88 -4.68
CA HIS A 99 21.88 -6.98 -4.42
C HIS A 99 20.51 -6.61 -3.84
N HIS A 100 20.29 -5.44 -3.25
CA HIS A 100 18.95 -5.06 -2.74
C HIS A 100 18.16 -4.28 -3.79
N VAL A 101 16.91 -4.69 -4.00
CA VAL A 101 15.98 -4.05 -4.93
C VAL A 101 14.58 -3.94 -4.31
N LEU A 102 13.95 -2.79 -4.50
CA LEU A 102 12.56 -2.56 -4.13
C LEU A 102 11.67 -2.71 -5.38
N VAL A 103 10.65 -3.56 -5.30
CA VAL A 103 9.58 -3.62 -6.31
C VAL A 103 8.33 -2.99 -5.71
N TYR A 104 7.80 -1.96 -6.37
CA TYR A 104 6.66 -1.19 -5.87
C TYR A 104 5.47 -1.24 -6.84
N PHE A 105 4.29 -1.52 -6.32
CA PHE A 105 3.01 -1.49 -7.06
C PHE A 105 2.13 -0.36 -6.54
N HIS A 106 1.75 0.57 -7.42
CA HIS A 106 0.92 1.72 -7.07
C HIS A 106 -0.52 1.33 -6.72
N GLY A 107 -1.14 2.09 -5.81
CA GLY A 107 -2.58 2.03 -5.58
C GLY A 107 -3.40 2.55 -6.75
N GLY A 108 -4.73 2.44 -6.63
CA GLY A 108 -5.67 2.86 -7.68
C GLY A 108 -6.83 1.91 -7.90
N ALA A 109 -7.27 1.22 -6.84
CA ALA A 109 -8.49 0.42 -6.84
C ALA A 109 -8.52 -0.65 -7.97
N PHE A 110 -7.37 -1.24 -8.29
CA PHE A 110 -7.14 -2.26 -9.34
C PHE A 110 -7.38 -1.82 -10.79
N TYR A 111 -8.26 -0.84 -11.04
CA TYR A 111 -8.63 -0.38 -12.38
C TYR A 111 -7.90 0.88 -12.83
N GLY A 112 -7.17 1.54 -11.94
CA GLY A 112 -6.56 2.85 -12.16
C GLY A 112 -5.28 3.06 -11.37
N GLY A 113 -4.91 4.33 -11.22
CA GLY A 113 -3.60 4.76 -10.77
C GLY A 113 -2.54 4.62 -11.86
N VAL A 114 -1.38 5.23 -11.61
CA VAL A 114 -0.19 5.14 -12.47
C VAL A 114 1.06 5.15 -11.60
N PRO A 115 2.21 4.62 -12.06
CA PRO A 115 3.48 4.72 -11.32
C PRO A 115 3.81 6.16 -10.90
N GLY A 116 3.47 7.13 -11.78
CA GLY A 116 3.63 8.56 -11.56
C GLY A 116 3.01 9.10 -10.27
N ASN A 117 1.98 8.44 -9.72
CA ASN A 117 1.30 8.88 -8.51
C ASN A 117 2.23 8.90 -7.28
N ASN A 118 3.23 8.02 -7.25
CA ASN A 118 4.11 7.80 -6.10
C ASN A 118 5.61 7.97 -6.45
N THR A 119 5.94 8.51 -7.62
CA THR A 119 7.34 8.71 -8.05
C THR A 119 8.14 9.51 -7.03
N VAL A 120 7.61 10.63 -6.50
CA VAL A 120 8.35 11.48 -5.56
C VAL A 120 8.65 10.77 -4.24
N LEU A 121 7.66 10.04 -3.69
CA LEU A 121 7.86 9.18 -2.52
C LEU A 121 9.01 8.19 -2.76
N LEU A 122 8.99 7.49 -3.90
CA LEU A 122 10.01 6.49 -4.21
C LEU A 122 11.38 7.10 -4.51
N LYS A 123 11.45 8.33 -5.02
CA LYS A 123 12.72 9.07 -5.12
C LYS A 123 13.30 9.37 -3.74
N MET A 124 12.47 9.74 -2.77
CA MET A 124 12.93 9.95 -1.39
C MET A 124 13.45 8.64 -0.79
N VAL A 125 12.75 7.52 -1.00
CA VAL A 125 13.19 6.20 -0.56
C VAL A 125 14.53 5.82 -1.21
N ALA A 126 14.64 5.93 -2.53
CA ALA A 126 15.86 5.61 -3.27
C ALA A 126 17.06 6.49 -2.86
N ALA A 127 16.83 7.79 -2.65
CA ALA A 127 17.87 8.73 -2.24
C ALA A 127 18.43 8.43 -0.85
N GLN A 128 17.58 7.98 0.09
CA GLN A 128 18.01 7.66 1.45
C GLN A 128 18.56 6.24 1.60
N SER A 129 17.97 5.26 0.93
CA SER A 129 18.35 3.85 1.04
C SER A 129 19.50 3.46 0.12
N HIS A 130 19.80 4.27 -0.90
CA HIS A 130 20.72 3.87 -1.97
C HIS A 130 20.29 2.59 -2.71
N CYS A 131 19.02 2.19 -2.60
CA CYS A 131 18.44 1.03 -3.28
C CYS A 131 17.87 1.43 -4.65
N GLU A 132 18.00 0.57 -5.68
CA GLU A 132 17.24 0.74 -6.91
C GLU A 132 15.76 0.36 -6.69
N VAL A 133 14.86 1.05 -7.40
CA VAL A 133 13.41 0.83 -7.25
C VAL A 133 12.77 0.61 -8.62
N LEU A 134 12.01 -0.47 -8.75
CA LEU A 134 11.14 -0.75 -9.87
C LEU A 134 9.72 -0.31 -9.50
N ASN A 135 9.28 0.84 -10.01
CA ASN A 135 7.92 1.32 -9.87
C ASN A 135 7.11 0.81 -11.07
N VAL A 136 6.35 -0.26 -10.85
CA VAL A 136 5.83 -1.13 -11.92
C VAL A 136 4.50 -0.62 -12.44
N ASP A 137 4.38 -0.52 -13.77
CA ASP A 137 3.14 -0.23 -14.50
C ASP A 137 2.42 -1.55 -14.79
N TYR A 138 1.75 -2.09 -13.77
CA TYR A 138 1.14 -3.42 -13.82
C TYR A 138 -0.22 -3.39 -14.54
N SER A 139 -0.65 -4.55 -15.04
CA SER A 139 -1.94 -4.73 -15.71
C SER A 139 -3.12 -4.25 -14.85
N LEU A 140 -3.96 -3.37 -15.43
CA LEU A 140 -5.14 -2.82 -14.77
C LEU A 140 -6.43 -3.47 -15.26
N ALA A 141 -7.39 -3.57 -14.34
CA ALA A 141 -8.75 -3.99 -14.64
C ALA A 141 -9.56 -2.86 -15.35
N PRO A 142 -10.64 -3.19 -16.06
CA PRO A 142 -11.12 -4.53 -16.41
C PRO A 142 -10.49 -5.14 -17.67
N GLU A 143 -9.65 -4.42 -18.41
CA GLU A 143 -9.04 -4.91 -19.65
C GLU A 143 -8.07 -6.07 -19.37
N ALA A 144 -7.40 -6.03 -18.22
CA ALA A 144 -6.54 -7.08 -17.72
C ALA A 144 -6.82 -7.34 -16.22
N PRO A 145 -7.96 -7.99 -15.89
CA PRO A 145 -8.38 -8.24 -14.52
C PRO A 145 -7.53 -9.34 -13.86
N ALA A 146 -7.85 -9.74 -12.64
CA ALA A 146 -7.13 -10.81 -11.97
C ALA A 146 -7.10 -12.09 -12.83
N PRO A 147 -5.96 -12.81 -12.94
CA PRO A 147 -4.70 -12.58 -12.22
C PRO A 147 -3.63 -11.79 -13.02
N ALA A 148 -3.99 -10.96 -14.01
CA ALA A 148 -3.00 -10.36 -14.91
C ALA A 148 -1.90 -9.55 -14.19
N GLY A 149 -2.27 -8.62 -13.30
CA GLY A 149 -1.29 -7.85 -12.52
C GLY A 149 -0.46 -8.72 -11.56
N ILE A 150 -1.03 -9.82 -11.05
CA ILE A 150 -0.30 -10.81 -10.22
C ILE A 150 0.79 -11.48 -11.06
N LEU A 151 0.46 -11.86 -12.30
CA LEU A 151 1.40 -12.49 -13.23
C LEU A 151 2.47 -11.50 -13.72
N ASP A 152 2.17 -10.20 -13.80
CA ASP A 152 3.17 -9.17 -14.06
C ASP A 152 4.20 -9.08 -12.93
N GLY A 153 3.74 -9.10 -11.67
CA GLY A 153 4.62 -9.18 -10.51
C GLY A 153 5.52 -10.41 -10.54
N LEU A 154 4.96 -11.58 -10.88
CA LEU A 154 5.74 -12.81 -11.03
C LEU A 154 6.79 -12.72 -12.14
N ALA A 155 6.47 -12.07 -13.26
CA ALA A 155 7.43 -11.80 -14.34
C ALA A 155 8.55 -10.86 -13.89
N VAL A 156 8.23 -9.82 -13.11
CA VAL A 156 9.23 -8.90 -12.51
C VAL A 156 10.18 -9.66 -11.58
N PHE A 157 9.66 -10.50 -10.69
CA PHE A 157 10.50 -11.29 -9.79
C PHE A 157 11.41 -12.23 -10.57
N GLN A 158 10.86 -13.00 -11.51
CA GLN A 158 11.67 -13.90 -12.35
C GLN A 158 12.78 -13.14 -13.10
N TYR A 159 12.48 -11.97 -13.66
CA TYR A 159 13.48 -11.14 -14.34
C TYR A 159 14.60 -10.71 -13.39
N LEU A 160 14.27 -10.26 -12.17
CA LEU A 160 15.28 -9.82 -11.18
C LEU A 160 16.13 -10.99 -10.68
N GLU A 161 15.50 -12.11 -10.33
CA GLU A 161 16.19 -13.31 -9.81
C GLU A 161 17.11 -13.97 -10.85
N GLN A 162 16.77 -13.87 -12.15
CA GLN A 162 17.63 -14.32 -13.24
C GLN A 162 18.75 -13.32 -13.56
N ARG A 163 18.51 -12.01 -13.34
CA ARG A 163 19.51 -10.96 -13.54
C ARG A 163 20.65 -11.07 -12.53
N ASP A 164 20.32 -11.36 -11.27
CA ASP A 164 21.29 -11.54 -10.19
C ASP A 164 20.78 -12.57 -9.18
N ALA A 165 21.47 -13.71 -9.09
CA ALA A 165 21.13 -14.79 -8.19
C ALA A 165 21.36 -14.44 -6.71
N GLU A 166 22.06 -13.35 -6.39
CA GLU A 166 22.25 -12.87 -5.02
C GLU A 166 21.24 -11.78 -4.63
N THR A 167 20.37 -11.37 -5.56
CA THR A 167 19.42 -10.29 -5.31
C THR A 167 18.45 -10.64 -4.18
N MET A 168 18.21 -9.68 -3.30
CA MET A 168 17.20 -9.68 -2.27
C MET A 168 16.13 -8.66 -2.63
N ILE A 169 14.89 -9.14 -2.73
CA ILE A 169 13.76 -8.35 -3.18
C ILE A 169 12.93 -7.96 -1.97
N THR A 170 12.77 -6.66 -1.75
CA THR A 170 11.69 -6.14 -0.92
C THR A 170 10.51 -5.81 -1.83
N VAL A 171 9.33 -6.33 -1.48
CA VAL A 171 8.08 -5.96 -2.18
C VAL A 171 7.36 -4.88 -1.39
N ALA A 172 6.78 -3.95 -2.11
CA ALA A 172 6.01 -2.87 -1.53
C ALA A 172 4.87 -2.45 -2.45
N GLY A 173 3.91 -1.76 -1.87
CA GLY A 173 2.83 -1.16 -2.61
C GLY A 173 1.85 -0.49 -1.68
N ASP A 174 0.93 0.25 -2.27
CA ASP A 174 -0.12 0.92 -1.53
C ASP A 174 -1.51 0.48 -1.95
N SER A 175 -2.44 0.43 -0.98
CA SER A 175 -3.85 0.14 -1.23
C SER A 175 -4.06 -1.17 -2.04
N ALA A 176 -4.73 -1.10 -3.19
CA ALA A 176 -4.93 -2.22 -4.11
C ALA A 176 -3.63 -2.71 -4.78
N GLY A 177 -2.63 -1.85 -4.99
CA GLY A 177 -1.32 -2.27 -5.50
C GLY A 177 -0.60 -3.20 -4.52
N ALA A 178 -0.72 -2.91 -3.22
CA ALA A 178 -0.24 -3.78 -2.16
C ALA A 178 -0.90 -5.17 -2.23
N ASN A 179 -2.22 -5.23 -2.46
CA ASN A 179 -2.94 -6.50 -2.63
C ASN A 179 -2.34 -7.37 -3.73
N VAL A 180 -2.14 -6.78 -4.92
CA VAL A 180 -1.64 -7.48 -6.10
C VAL A 180 -0.23 -8.03 -5.87
N ILE A 181 0.67 -7.22 -5.33
CA ILE A 181 2.06 -7.64 -5.11
C ILE A 181 2.19 -8.66 -3.97
N MET A 182 1.31 -8.62 -2.96
CA MET A 182 1.22 -9.65 -1.92
C MET A 182 0.83 -11.01 -2.53
N ALA A 183 -0.17 -11.03 -3.42
CA ALA A 183 -0.59 -12.25 -4.10
C ALA A 183 0.49 -12.79 -5.05
N ALA A 184 1.19 -11.90 -5.77
CA ALA A 184 2.33 -12.27 -6.62
C ALA A 184 3.48 -12.86 -5.78
N THR A 185 3.74 -12.30 -4.60
CA THR A 185 4.75 -12.79 -3.66
C THR A 185 4.40 -14.20 -3.18
N ASN A 186 3.16 -14.41 -2.77
CA ASN A 186 2.66 -15.74 -2.38
C ASN A 186 2.86 -16.76 -3.52
N LEU A 187 2.51 -16.40 -4.75
CA LEU A 187 2.70 -17.27 -5.91
C LEU A 187 4.18 -17.57 -6.19
N ASN A 188 5.06 -16.58 -6.08
CA ASN A 188 6.51 -16.75 -6.26
C ASN A 188 7.10 -17.74 -5.23
N GLN A 189 6.65 -17.65 -3.98
CA GLN A 189 7.06 -18.54 -2.89
C GLN A 189 6.53 -19.97 -3.10
N GLN A 190 5.30 -20.13 -3.58
CA GLN A 190 4.75 -21.45 -3.93
C GLN A 190 5.51 -22.13 -5.07
N LEU A 191 6.15 -21.35 -5.95
CA LEU A 191 7.04 -21.84 -7.00
C LEU A 191 8.48 -22.11 -6.49
N GLY A 192 8.75 -21.88 -5.21
CA GLY A 192 10.00 -22.24 -4.54
C GLY A 192 11.04 -21.13 -4.45
N SER A 193 10.74 -19.90 -4.89
CA SER A 193 11.66 -18.78 -4.69
C SER A 193 11.65 -18.30 -3.23
N ASN A 194 12.82 -17.92 -2.75
CA ASN A 194 13.04 -17.34 -1.43
C ASN A 194 13.78 -16.00 -1.50
N ARG A 195 13.80 -15.35 -2.68
CA ARG A 195 14.49 -14.07 -2.90
C ARG A 195 13.73 -12.86 -2.38
N ILE A 196 12.41 -13.00 -2.21
CA ILE A 196 11.60 -11.97 -1.56
C ILE A 196 11.73 -12.13 -0.04
N ASN A 197 12.46 -11.22 0.59
CA ASN A 197 12.81 -11.31 2.00
C ASN A 197 12.07 -10.30 2.90
N GLN A 198 11.27 -9.39 2.34
CA GLN A 198 10.53 -8.40 3.12
C GLN A 198 9.31 -7.85 2.36
N GLN A 199 8.26 -7.47 3.10
CA GLN A 199 7.11 -6.72 2.61
C GLN A 199 6.96 -5.37 3.32
N LEU A 200 6.74 -4.29 2.55
CA LEU A 200 6.42 -2.95 3.05
C LEU A 200 5.06 -2.52 2.50
N LEU A 201 4.02 -2.63 3.33
CA LEU A 201 2.63 -2.51 2.89
C LEU A 201 2.02 -1.19 3.38
N LEU A 202 1.66 -0.31 2.45
CA LEU A 202 1.02 0.96 2.77
C LEU A 202 -0.50 0.78 2.67
N TYR A 203 -1.20 0.85 3.80
CA TYR A 203 -2.65 0.73 3.93
C TYR A 203 -3.27 -0.33 2.99
N PRO A 204 -2.80 -1.59 3.06
CA PRO A 204 -3.11 -2.60 2.06
C PRO A 204 -4.58 -3.00 2.09
N VAL A 205 -5.16 -3.24 0.91
CA VAL A 205 -6.42 -3.99 0.80
C VAL A 205 -6.09 -5.48 0.91
N THR A 206 -6.42 -6.10 2.03
CA THR A 206 -6.08 -7.52 2.31
C THR A 206 -7.27 -8.46 2.11
N ALA A 207 -8.49 -7.93 2.05
CA ALA A 207 -9.73 -8.65 1.79
C ALA A 207 -10.68 -7.79 0.95
N PRO A 208 -10.51 -7.73 -0.38
CA PRO A 208 -11.42 -7.01 -1.27
C PRO A 208 -12.86 -7.50 -1.13
N ASN A 209 -13.80 -6.57 -1.02
CA ASN A 209 -15.23 -6.85 -0.82
C ASN A 209 -15.50 -7.81 0.35
N ALA A 210 -14.82 -7.58 1.48
CA ALA A 210 -15.16 -8.24 2.74
C ALA A 210 -16.59 -7.90 3.17
N ASP A 211 -17.17 -8.68 4.07
CA ASP A 211 -18.54 -8.43 4.56
C ASP A 211 -18.66 -7.02 5.16
N HIS A 212 -19.40 -6.14 4.47
CA HIS A 212 -19.63 -4.74 4.85
C HIS A 212 -20.52 -4.58 6.08
N ALA A 213 -21.25 -5.63 6.49
CA ALA A 213 -21.97 -5.67 7.76
C ALA A 213 -21.14 -6.32 8.88
N GLY A 214 -19.94 -6.83 8.55
CA GLY A 214 -19.05 -7.54 9.45
C GLY A 214 -18.05 -6.62 10.17
N PRO A 215 -17.22 -7.20 11.04
CA PRO A 215 -16.33 -6.45 11.93
C PRO A 215 -15.19 -5.71 11.22
N LEU A 216 -14.89 -6.06 9.96
CA LEU A 216 -13.84 -5.39 9.18
C LEU A 216 -14.29 -4.03 8.62
N TRP A 217 -15.60 -3.77 8.61
CA TRP A 217 -16.25 -2.56 8.11
C TRP A 217 -17.14 -1.89 9.17
N ASP A 218 -17.03 -2.31 10.43
CA ASP A 218 -17.80 -1.70 11.51
C ASP A 218 -17.23 -0.32 11.87
N LEU A 219 -18.03 0.72 11.68
CA LEU A 219 -17.68 2.10 12.00
C LEU A 219 -17.35 2.28 13.50
N ALA A 220 -17.86 1.40 14.38
CA ALA A 220 -17.53 1.40 15.80
C ALA A 220 -16.03 1.15 16.07
N ALA A 221 -15.28 0.59 15.11
CA ALA A 221 -13.83 0.44 15.20
C ALA A 221 -13.06 1.78 15.08
N PHE A 222 -13.75 2.89 14.82
CA PHE A 222 -13.18 4.22 14.58
C PHE A 222 -13.77 5.25 15.56
N PRO A 223 -13.38 5.21 16.85
CA PRO A 223 -13.79 6.24 17.81
C PRO A 223 -13.32 7.62 17.32
N ILE A 224 -14.24 8.58 17.33
CA ILE A 224 -13.97 9.96 16.91
C ILE A 224 -14.85 10.95 17.69
N ILE A 225 -14.34 12.17 17.90
CA ILE A 225 -15.09 13.28 18.49
C ILE A 225 -16.36 13.61 17.70
N ASP A 226 -17.41 14.03 18.41
CA ASP A 226 -18.75 14.26 17.84
C ASP A 226 -18.75 15.21 16.63
N SER A 227 -17.92 16.27 16.65
CA SER A 227 -17.85 17.27 15.59
C SER A 227 -17.34 16.74 14.25
N GLN A 228 -16.64 15.60 14.24
CA GLN A 228 -16.06 14.99 13.04
C GLN A 228 -16.77 13.67 12.64
N ARG A 229 -17.73 13.20 13.44
CA ARG A 229 -18.42 11.91 13.22
C ARG A 229 -19.11 11.84 11.87
N THR A 230 -19.79 12.91 11.45
CA THR A 230 -20.48 12.96 10.14
C THR A 230 -19.50 12.84 8.98
N ILE A 231 -18.38 13.56 9.06
CA ILE A 231 -17.31 13.52 8.06
C ILE A 231 -16.75 12.10 7.95
N LEU A 232 -16.41 11.48 9.08
CA LEU A 232 -15.92 10.11 9.11
C LEU A 232 -16.93 9.12 8.53
N ALA A 233 -18.21 9.21 8.90
CA ALA A 233 -19.25 8.30 8.42
C ALA A 233 -19.42 8.38 6.90
N ASN A 234 -19.52 9.58 6.34
CA ASN A 234 -19.67 9.78 4.90
C ASN A 234 -18.41 9.37 4.12
N TYR A 235 -17.23 9.62 4.68
CA TYR A 235 -15.95 9.16 4.13
C TYR A 235 -15.87 7.63 4.11
N HIS A 236 -16.21 6.97 5.22
CA HIS A 236 -16.23 5.52 5.31
C HIS A 236 -17.25 4.89 4.34
N ASP A 237 -18.44 5.48 4.20
CA ASP A 237 -19.46 5.01 3.25
C ASP A 237 -19.05 5.13 1.79
N LEU A 238 -18.27 6.15 1.43
CA LEU A 238 -17.67 6.25 0.09
C LEU A 238 -16.76 5.05 -0.20
N PHE A 239 -15.88 4.72 0.74
CA PHE A 239 -14.94 3.60 0.60
C PHE A 239 -15.65 2.25 0.61
N ARG A 240 -16.75 2.11 1.36
CA ARG A 240 -17.59 0.91 1.33
C ARG A 240 -18.21 0.71 -0.06
N GLN A 241 -18.71 1.77 -0.70
CA GLN A 241 -19.22 1.68 -2.08
C GLN A 241 -18.09 1.38 -3.07
N LEU A 242 -16.94 2.05 -2.92
CA LEU A 242 -15.77 1.85 -3.76
C LEU A 242 -15.23 0.42 -3.67
N ASP A 243 -15.23 -0.21 -2.49
CA ASP A 243 -14.74 -1.58 -2.29
C ASP A 243 -15.52 -2.59 -3.15
N SER A 244 -16.85 -2.45 -3.21
CA SER A 244 -17.68 -3.27 -4.11
C SER A 244 -17.36 -3.02 -5.59
N ILE A 245 -17.27 -1.75 -5.99
CA ILE A 245 -17.05 -1.36 -7.39
C ILE A 245 -15.67 -1.82 -7.87
N MET A 246 -14.62 -1.54 -7.11
CA MET A 246 -13.25 -1.89 -7.46
C MET A 246 -13.06 -3.41 -7.55
N THR A 247 -13.70 -4.15 -6.64
CA THR A 247 -13.64 -5.62 -6.66
C THR A 247 -14.40 -6.19 -7.86
N ALA A 248 -15.54 -5.59 -8.24
CA ALA A 248 -16.30 -5.99 -9.42
C ALA A 248 -15.54 -5.77 -10.73
N TYR A 249 -14.70 -4.72 -10.83
CA TYR A 249 -13.79 -4.57 -11.96
C TYR A 249 -12.65 -5.59 -11.94
N TYR A 250 -12.10 -5.88 -10.75
CA TYR A 250 -10.90 -6.69 -10.60
C TYR A 250 -11.13 -8.20 -10.76
N VAL A 251 -12.26 -8.72 -10.27
CA VAL A 251 -12.53 -10.16 -10.19
C VAL A 251 -13.45 -10.58 -11.33
N PRO A 252 -12.95 -11.35 -12.33
CA PRO A 252 -13.81 -11.87 -13.39
C PRO A 252 -14.72 -13.01 -12.88
N ASP A 253 -15.82 -13.28 -13.58
CA ASP A 253 -16.89 -14.21 -13.16
C ASP A 253 -16.43 -15.63 -12.79
N ASN A 254 -15.27 -16.07 -13.29
CA ASN A 254 -14.71 -17.39 -13.03
C ASN A 254 -13.74 -17.43 -11.82
N PHE A 255 -13.60 -16.32 -11.10
CA PHE A 255 -12.83 -16.18 -9.86
C PHE A 255 -13.74 -15.68 -8.73
N ASP A 256 -13.26 -15.81 -7.49
CA ASP A 256 -13.99 -15.38 -6.29
C ASP A 256 -13.10 -14.47 -5.44
N SER A 257 -13.66 -13.35 -4.95
CA SER A 257 -12.89 -12.36 -4.18
C SER A 257 -12.41 -12.89 -2.84
N HIS A 258 -13.04 -13.93 -2.29
CA HIS A 258 -12.64 -14.59 -1.06
C HIS A 258 -11.56 -15.66 -1.26
N SER A 259 -11.12 -15.92 -2.50
CA SER A 259 -9.99 -16.81 -2.75
C SER A 259 -8.68 -16.23 -2.20
N PRO A 260 -7.71 -17.07 -1.78
CA PRO A 260 -6.43 -16.62 -1.22
C PRO A 260 -5.58 -15.70 -2.11
N LEU A 261 -5.74 -15.78 -3.44
CA LEU A 261 -5.00 -14.95 -4.39
C LEU A 261 -5.62 -13.57 -4.61
N ILE A 262 -6.89 -13.38 -4.24
CA ILE A 262 -7.56 -12.07 -4.28
C ILE A 262 -7.62 -11.44 -2.90
N SER A 263 -7.85 -12.25 -1.87
CA SER A 263 -7.85 -11.86 -0.46
C SER A 263 -6.65 -12.48 0.27
N PRO A 264 -5.46 -11.83 0.32
CA PRO A 264 -4.33 -12.31 1.10
C PRO A 264 -4.67 -12.61 2.58
N LEU A 265 -5.64 -11.90 3.17
CA LEU A 265 -6.14 -12.20 4.53
C LEU A 265 -6.67 -13.63 4.68
N ARG A 266 -7.13 -14.24 3.58
CA ARG A 266 -7.72 -15.57 3.52
C ARG A 266 -6.74 -16.65 3.06
N GLN A 267 -5.43 -16.37 2.98
CA GLN A 267 -4.44 -17.44 2.82
C GLN A 267 -4.58 -18.48 3.95
N ASP A 268 -4.45 -19.76 3.59
CA ASP A 268 -4.53 -20.85 4.56
C ASP A 268 -3.27 -20.94 5.43
N ASN A 269 -2.14 -20.48 4.90
CA ASN A 269 -0.84 -20.54 5.57
C ASN A 269 -0.02 -19.25 5.34
N PHE A 270 0.60 -18.76 6.41
CA PHE A 270 1.47 -17.56 6.42
C PHE A 270 2.93 -17.87 6.81
N THR A 271 3.30 -19.13 7.03
CA THR A 271 4.64 -19.51 7.55
C THR A 271 5.78 -19.17 6.58
N LEU A 272 5.47 -18.97 5.30
CA LEU A 272 6.45 -18.52 4.29
C LEU A 272 6.38 -17.01 4.05
N THR A 273 5.37 -16.31 4.59
CA THR A 273 5.21 -14.89 4.31
C THR A 273 6.40 -14.10 4.89
N PRO A 274 7.02 -13.20 4.11
CA PRO A 274 8.22 -12.50 4.55
C PRO A 274 7.95 -11.58 5.75
N PRO A 275 8.99 -11.23 6.54
CA PRO A 275 8.94 -10.13 7.48
C PRO A 275 8.22 -8.91 6.90
N THR A 276 7.26 -8.36 7.65
CA THR A 276 6.31 -7.39 7.10
C THR A 276 6.20 -6.16 7.98
N THR A 277 6.27 -4.98 7.36
CA THR A 277 5.88 -3.70 7.97
C THR A 277 4.63 -3.17 7.29
N ILE A 278 3.58 -2.89 8.06
CA ILE A 278 2.34 -2.28 7.61
C ILE A 278 2.28 -0.84 8.14
N MET A 279 1.94 0.11 7.28
CA MET A 279 1.80 1.53 7.61
C MET A 279 0.41 2.02 7.20
N VAL A 280 -0.42 2.47 8.16
CA VAL A 280 -1.84 2.78 7.90
C VAL A 280 -2.36 3.92 8.78
N GLY A 281 -3.31 4.69 8.29
CA GLY A 281 -3.98 5.76 9.04
C GLY A 281 -4.98 5.23 10.06
N GLU A 282 -5.18 5.96 11.17
CA GLU A 282 -6.20 5.67 12.18
C GLU A 282 -7.61 5.63 11.61
N PHE A 283 -7.92 6.52 10.66
CA PHE A 283 -9.24 6.64 10.02
C PHE A 283 -9.26 6.06 8.60
N ASP A 284 -8.34 5.14 8.30
CA ASP A 284 -8.36 4.38 7.06
C ASP A 284 -9.42 3.24 7.15
N PRO A 285 -10.41 3.17 6.24
CA PRO A 285 -11.44 2.13 6.25
C PRO A 285 -10.87 0.71 6.13
N PHE A 286 -9.68 0.56 5.54
CA PHE A 286 -9.01 -0.73 5.40
C PHE A 286 -8.11 -1.09 6.61
N ARG A 287 -7.99 -0.21 7.62
CA ARG A 287 -7.19 -0.48 8.83
C ARG A 287 -7.59 -1.77 9.55
N PRO A 288 -8.89 -2.09 9.78
CA PRO A 288 -9.26 -3.31 10.50
C PRO A 288 -8.79 -4.59 9.80
N GLN A 289 -8.92 -4.65 8.47
CA GLN A 289 -8.46 -5.81 7.70
C GLN A 289 -6.93 -5.91 7.64
N ALA A 290 -6.22 -4.78 7.51
CA ALA A 290 -4.75 -4.76 7.60
C ALA A 290 -4.25 -5.24 8.98
N TRP A 291 -4.94 -4.85 10.06
CA TRP A 291 -4.65 -5.34 11.41
C TRP A 291 -4.91 -6.84 11.55
N ALA A 292 -6.02 -7.35 11.00
CA ALA A 292 -6.32 -8.77 10.98
C ALA A 292 -5.23 -9.59 10.24
N TYR A 293 -4.72 -9.06 9.12
CA TYR A 293 -3.62 -9.66 8.38
C TYR A 293 -2.33 -9.68 9.21
N ALA A 294 -1.98 -8.55 9.85
CA ALA A 294 -0.81 -8.47 10.73
C ALA A 294 -0.84 -9.52 11.85
N GLN A 295 -2.00 -9.74 12.48
CA GLN A 295 -2.14 -10.77 13.51
C GLN A 295 -1.99 -12.19 12.96
N ARG A 296 -2.43 -12.47 11.73
CA ARG A 296 -2.21 -13.78 11.09
C ARG A 296 -0.73 -14.04 10.81
N LEU A 297 0.01 -13.01 10.39
CA LEU A 297 1.47 -13.10 10.23
C LEU A 297 2.17 -13.42 11.55
N ALA A 298 1.89 -12.64 12.60
CA ALA A 298 2.51 -12.85 13.90
C ALA A 298 2.14 -14.21 14.51
N ALA A 299 0.91 -14.70 14.30
CA ALA A 299 0.49 -16.03 14.72
C ALA A 299 1.22 -17.17 13.99
N ALA A 300 1.78 -16.90 12.81
CA ALA A 300 2.63 -17.81 12.06
C ALA A 300 4.14 -17.60 12.34
N ASP A 301 4.48 -16.85 13.40
CA ASP A 301 5.84 -16.52 13.82
C ASP A 301 6.62 -15.64 12.83
N THR A 302 5.92 -14.95 11.92
CA THR A 302 6.52 -13.96 11.02
C THR A 302 6.71 -12.62 11.75
N ALA A 303 7.93 -12.08 11.68
CA ALA A 303 8.24 -10.76 12.23
C ALA A 303 7.33 -9.68 11.60
N THR A 304 6.49 -9.06 12.43
CA THR A 304 5.44 -8.15 11.96
C THR A 304 5.47 -6.84 12.73
N THR A 305 5.60 -5.73 11.99
CA THR A 305 5.47 -4.36 12.52
C THR A 305 4.23 -3.71 11.95
N PHE A 306 3.45 -3.04 12.80
CA PHE A 306 2.25 -2.30 12.41
C PHE A 306 2.35 -0.86 12.91
N ILE A 307 2.55 0.08 11.99
CA ILE A 307 2.66 1.51 12.26
C ILE A 307 1.32 2.16 11.97
N GLN A 308 0.70 2.71 13.01
CA GLN A 308 -0.56 3.43 12.91
C GLN A 308 -0.29 4.94 13.05
N TYR A 309 -0.66 5.70 12.02
CA TYR A 309 -0.57 7.15 12.02
C TYR A 309 -1.91 7.75 12.48
N GLN A 310 -1.94 8.35 13.66
CA GLN A 310 -3.17 8.94 14.21
C GLN A 310 -3.63 10.11 13.36
N GLY A 311 -4.94 10.28 13.24
CA GLY A 311 -5.54 11.37 12.48
C GLY A 311 -5.47 11.25 10.95
N LEU A 312 -4.78 10.25 10.41
CA LEU A 312 -4.63 10.02 8.97
C LEU A 312 -5.76 9.15 8.41
N ASN A 313 -6.12 9.42 7.15
CA ASN A 313 -7.04 8.63 6.35
C ASN A 313 -6.29 7.84 5.24
N HIS A 314 -7.01 7.25 4.29
CA HIS A 314 -6.44 6.44 3.20
C HIS A 314 -5.65 7.27 2.17
N ALA A 315 -4.72 6.61 1.46
CA ALA A 315 -3.96 7.15 0.32
C ALA A 315 -3.05 8.37 0.60
N PHE A 316 -2.58 8.52 1.85
CA PHE A 316 -1.78 9.69 2.24
C PHE A 316 -0.30 9.62 1.81
N ALA A 317 0.28 8.41 1.69
CA ALA A 317 1.73 8.24 1.65
C ALA A 317 2.45 8.93 0.47
N PRO A 318 1.88 9.00 -0.75
CA PRO A 318 2.52 9.72 -1.85
C PRO A 318 2.63 11.23 -1.62
N LEU A 319 1.76 11.81 -0.77
CA LEU A 319 1.58 13.24 -0.57
C LEU A 319 2.65 13.84 0.38
N VAL A 320 3.92 13.66 0.03
CA VAL A 320 5.10 14.03 0.83
C VAL A 320 5.27 15.54 1.04
N ASP A 321 4.61 16.36 0.24
CA ASP A 321 4.55 17.82 0.40
C ASP A 321 3.35 18.30 1.24
N GLN A 322 2.46 17.40 1.64
CA GLN A 322 1.27 17.71 2.45
C GLN A 322 1.40 17.24 3.89
N TYR A 323 1.94 16.03 4.11
CA TYR A 323 1.96 15.39 5.42
C TYR A 323 3.36 14.98 5.83
N TRP A 324 3.71 15.22 7.08
CA TRP A 324 4.98 14.76 7.60
C TRP A 324 5.04 13.24 7.74
N GLN A 325 3.88 12.63 7.97
CA GLN A 325 3.69 11.19 8.05
C GLN A 325 4.09 10.51 6.72
N SER A 326 3.86 11.18 5.58
CA SER A 326 4.28 10.70 4.26
C SER A 326 5.80 10.69 4.10
N CYS A 327 6.49 11.71 4.62
CA CYS A 327 7.95 11.70 4.70
C CYS A 327 8.46 10.62 5.66
N ASP A 328 7.79 10.42 6.81
CA ASP A 328 8.15 9.37 7.77
C ASP A 328 7.92 7.96 7.19
N VAL A 329 6.92 7.75 6.34
CA VAL A 329 6.77 6.50 5.55
C VAL A 329 8.00 6.30 4.66
N ALA A 330 8.46 7.33 3.94
CA ALA A 330 9.68 7.24 3.13
C ALA A 330 10.90 6.85 3.97
N ASP A 331 11.06 7.47 5.15
CA ASP A 331 12.15 7.19 6.07
C ASP A 331 12.09 5.76 6.64
N VAL A 332 10.90 5.27 6.98
CA VAL A 332 10.70 3.89 7.46
C VAL A 332 11.04 2.89 6.35
N MET A 333 10.55 3.13 5.12
CA MET A 333 10.86 2.28 3.98
C MET A 333 12.37 2.26 3.71
N ALA A 334 13.01 3.42 3.68
CA ALA A 334 14.45 3.52 3.42
C ALA A 334 15.29 2.78 4.47
N LYS A 335 14.93 2.91 5.76
CA LYS A 335 15.60 2.18 6.86
C LYS A 335 15.43 0.68 6.80
N ALA A 336 14.36 0.19 6.19
CA ALA A 336 14.11 -1.24 6.04
C ALA A 336 14.88 -1.85 4.87
N LEU A 337 15.48 -1.04 4.00
CA LEU A 337 16.22 -1.47 2.80
C LEU A 337 17.75 -1.50 2.98
N VAL A 338 18.26 -1.07 4.15
CA VAL A 338 19.70 -0.89 4.43
C VAL A 338 20.24 -1.84 5.51
#